data_AF-A0AAJ0HCY5-F1
#
_entry.id   AF-A0AAJ0HCY5-F1
#
_cell.length_a   1.000
_cell.length_b   1.000
_cell.length_c   1.000
_cell.angle_alpha   90.00
_cell.angle_beta   90.00
_cell.angle_gamma   90.00
#
_symmetry.space_group_name_H-M   'P 1'
#
loop_
_entity.id
_entity.type
_entity.pdbx_description
1 polymer ?
#
loop_
_entity_poly.entity_id
_entity_poly.type
_entity_poly.pdbx_seq_one_letter_code
_entity_poly.pdbx_strand_id
1 'polypeptide(L)'
;MIYSPQMSSTNAAGVETGGGVDDRGSGPNARPASVNFTLWIETVEYKVLAQWPSSAPSDSPLEVMHQGIKIVLHRPDEVSEDRVITVRVTELQYAQMVLLDFGRLSWPHPSYATLRPEVVVVPKDHEAWEERLRRESG
;
A
#
# COMPACT_ATOMS: atom_id res chain seq x y z
N MET A 1 -16.29 -1.60 -0.36
CA MET A 1 -16.96 -0.68 0.58
C MET A 1 -15.86 0.12 1.25
N ILE A 2 -15.74 1.42 0.95
CA ILE A 2 -14.67 2.26 1.51
C ILE A 2 -15.13 2.70 2.90
N TYR A 3 -14.42 2.31 3.95
CA TYR A 3 -14.64 2.81 5.31
C TYR A 3 -13.61 3.91 5.57
N SER A 4 -14.05 5.16 5.55
CA SER A 4 -13.21 6.35 5.78
C SER A 4 -13.54 6.96 7.15
N PRO A 5 -12.81 6.61 8.22
CA PRO A 5 -12.88 7.38 9.46
C PRO A 5 -12.32 8.79 9.19
N GLN A 6 -13.21 9.79 9.18
CA GLN A 6 -12.85 11.19 9.03
C GLN A 6 -12.51 11.74 10.43
N MET A 7 -11.23 11.86 10.76
CA MET A 7 -10.81 12.47 12.03
C MET A 7 -10.82 14.00 11.90
N SER A 8 -11.40 14.66 12.90
CA SER A 8 -11.55 16.12 12.97
C SER A 8 -10.22 16.84 12.86
N SER A 9 -10.19 17.94 12.10
CA SER A 9 -9.06 18.87 12.06
C SER A 9 -8.74 19.39 13.45
N THR A 10 -7.52 19.19 13.92
CA THR A 10 -6.94 19.98 15.01
C THR A 10 -6.17 21.14 14.40
N ASN A 11 -6.17 22.30 15.06
CA ASN A 11 -5.12 23.29 14.83
C ASN A 11 -3.77 22.58 14.93
N ALA A 12 -2.77 22.98 14.14
CA ALA A 12 -1.42 22.42 14.24
C ALA A 12 -0.87 22.65 15.66
N ALA A 13 -1.10 21.70 16.56
CA ALA A 13 -0.62 21.75 17.92
C ALA A 13 0.81 21.22 17.92
N GLY A 14 1.77 22.14 18.08
CA GLY A 14 3.15 21.81 18.45
C GLY A 14 3.89 20.86 17.51
N VAL A 15 4.17 21.30 16.28
CA VAL A 15 5.32 20.78 15.53
C VAL A 15 6.41 21.84 15.62
N GLU A 16 7.46 21.57 16.40
CA GLU A 16 8.68 22.36 16.34
C GLU A 16 9.24 22.23 14.92
N THR A 17 9.25 23.35 14.23
CA THR A 17 9.55 23.51 12.81
C THR A 17 11.01 23.18 12.51
N GLY A 18 11.26 22.03 11.89
CA GLY A 18 12.52 21.74 11.22
C GLY A 18 12.54 22.37 9.82
N GLY A 19 13.43 23.35 9.61
CA GLY A 19 13.70 23.95 8.29
C GLY A 19 14.52 25.24 8.41
N GLY A 20 15.85 25.11 8.45
CA GLY A 20 16.78 26.24 8.56
C GLY A 20 17.28 26.76 7.20
N VAL A 21 17.47 28.08 7.12
CA VAL A 21 18.50 28.75 6.32
C VAL A 21 18.93 30.04 7.03
N ASP A 22 20.20 30.05 7.40
CA ASP A 22 21.18 31.12 7.67
C ASP A 22 20.67 32.50 8.18
N ASP A 23 20.93 32.75 9.47
CA ASP A 23 21.23 33.98 10.23
C ASP A 23 20.87 35.40 9.73
N ARG A 24 19.87 35.57 8.85
CA ARG A 24 19.37 36.88 8.39
C ARG A 24 17.84 37.03 8.46
N GLY A 25 17.20 36.39 9.44
CA GLY A 25 15.75 36.54 9.71
C GLY A 25 15.17 35.27 10.34
N SER A 26 15.42 35.10 11.64
CA SER A 26 15.32 33.82 12.35
C SER A 26 13.87 33.37 12.62
N GLY A 27 13.27 32.69 11.64
CA GLY A 27 12.00 31.98 11.79
C GLY A 27 11.69 31.12 10.56
N PRO A 28 10.85 30.08 10.69
CA PRO A 28 10.44 29.25 9.56
C PRO A 28 9.78 30.11 8.48
N ASN A 29 10.09 29.82 7.22
CA ASN A 29 9.59 30.56 6.05
C ASN A 29 8.09 30.34 5.78
N ALA A 30 7.46 29.36 6.44
CA ALA A 30 6.05 29.06 6.36
C ALA A 30 5.51 28.59 7.72
N ARG A 31 4.20 28.78 7.95
CA ARG A 31 3.50 28.27 9.13
C ARG A 31 2.42 27.28 8.70
N PRO A 32 2.26 26.12 9.37
CA PRO A 32 1.14 25.22 9.10
C PRO A 32 -0.14 25.82 9.67
N ALA A 33 -0.97 26.44 8.83
CA ALA A 33 -2.20 27.09 9.25
C ALA A 33 -3.29 26.06 9.61
N SER A 34 -3.37 24.96 8.85
CA SER A 34 -4.29 23.86 9.12
C SER A 34 -3.76 22.54 8.58
N VAL A 35 -4.13 21.44 9.23
CA VAL A 35 -3.88 20.08 8.75
C VAL A 35 -5.20 19.33 8.72
N ASN A 36 -5.49 18.71 7.57
CA ASN A 36 -6.56 17.73 7.42
C ASN A 36 -5.96 16.42 6.91
N PHE A 37 -6.47 15.28 7.34
CA PHE A 37 -6.03 13.99 6.85
C PHE A 37 -7.18 13.01 6.70
N THR A 38 -6.99 12.02 5.84
CA THR A 38 -7.90 10.91 5.64
C THR A 38 -7.08 9.62 5.63
N LEU A 39 -7.58 8.64 6.38
CA LEU A 39 -7.04 7.30 6.44
C LEU A 39 -8.13 6.34 5.96
N TRP A 40 -7.79 5.39 5.10
CA TRP A 40 -8.73 4.34 4.70
C TRP A 40 -8.03 3.01 4.47
N ILE A 41 -8.78 1.94 4.65
CA ILE A 41 -8.33 0.58 4.35
C ILE A 41 -8.87 0.20 2.98
N GLU A 42 -8.00 -0.33 2.13
CA GLU A 42 -8.35 -0.80 0.80
C GLU A 42 -7.89 -2.25 0.60
N THR A 43 -8.69 -3.04 -0.09
CA THR A 43 -8.28 -4.37 -0.56
C THR A 43 -7.89 -4.25 -2.02
N VAL A 44 -6.60 -4.44 -2.32
CA VAL A 44 -6.04 -4.34 -3.65
C VAL A 44 -5.83 -5.74 -4.23
N GLU A 45 -6.16 -5.92 -5.50
CA GLU A 45 -5.96 -7.18 -6.22
C GLU A 45 -4.69 -7.12 -7.09
N TYR A 46 -3.80 -8.07 -6.90
CA TYR A 46 -2.60 -8.27 -7.72
C TYR A 46 -2.73 -9.52 -8.58
N LYS A 47 -2.45 -9.38 -9.87
CA LYS A 47 -2.36 -10.52 -10.79
C LYS A 47 -0.92 -10.99 -10.87
N VAL A 48 -0.67 -12.20 -10.41
CA VAL A 48 0.68 -12.78 -10.32
C VAL A 48 0.73 -14.01 -11.20
N LEU A 49 1.78 -14.13 -12.03
CA LEU A 49 2.02 -15.34 -12.79
C LEU A 49 2.71 -16.38 -11.89
N ALA A 50 1.99 -17.45 -11.59
CA ALA A 50 2.49 -18.64 -10.91
C ALA A 50 3.11 -19.58 -11.95
N GLN A 51 4.35 -19.28 -12.34
CA GLN A 51 5.16 -20.09 -13.25
C GLN A 51 6.42 -20.54 -12.53
N TRP A 52 6.59 -21.85 -12.40
CA TRP A 52 7.79 -22.42 -11.82
C TRP A 52 8.78 -22.84 -12.91
N PRO A 53 10.09 -22.81 -12.61
CA PRO A 53 11.07 -23.49 -13.45
C PRO A 53 10.70 -24.97 -13.62
N SER A 54 10.87 -25.50 -14.82
CA SER A 54 10.57 -26.92 -15.12
C SER A 54 11.41 -27.91 -14.30
N SER A 55 12.54 -27.46 -13.74
CA SER A 55 13.43 -28.23 -12.87
C SER A 55 13.10 -28.11 -11.38
N ALA A 56 12.13 -27.27 -11.00
CA ALA A 56 11.79 -27.06 -9.59
C ALA A 56 11.03 -28.28 -9.01
N PRO A 57 11.42 -28.77 -7.82
CA PRO A 57 10.62 -29.73 -7.07
C PRO A 57 9.17 -29.27 -6.89
N SER A 58 8.22 -30.21 -6.79
CA SER A 58 6.79 -29.90 -6.67
C SER A 58 6.45 -29.03 -5.45
N ASP A 59 7.18 -29.23 -4.34
CA ASP A 59 6.97 -28.50 -3.09
C ASP A 59 7.79 -27.20 -2.98
N SER A 60 8.56 -26.83 -4.00
CA SER A 60 9.36 -25.61 -3.94
C SER A 60 8.46 -24.36 -3.97
N PRO A 61 8.57 -23.45 -2.99
CA PRO A 61 7.84 -22.19 -3.04
C PRO A 61 8.35 -21.34 -4.20
N LEU A 62 7.43 -20.63 -4.85
CA LEU A 62 7.77 -19.63 -5.88
C LEU A 62 7.71 -18.25 -5.24
N GLU A 63 8.84 -17.55 -5.19
CA GLU A 63 8.89 -16.15 -4.77
C GLU A 63 8.77 -15.24 -5.98
N VAL A 64 7.78 -14.35 -5.98
CA VAL A 64 7.55 -13.35 -7.02
C VAL A 64 7.58 -11.97 -6.39
N MET A 65 8.47 -11.10 -6.89
CA MET A 65 8.45 -9.69 -6.53
C MET A 65 7.43 -8.96 -7.41
N HIS A 66 6.35 -8.45 -6.82
CA HIS A 66 5.32 -7.72 -7.53
C HIS A 66 5.12 -6.33 -6.91
N GLN A 67 5.46 -5.29 -7.66
CA GLN A 67 5.34 -3.89 -7.22
C GLN A 67 6.00 -3.57 -5.87
N GLY A 68 7.04 -4.31 -5.47
CA GLY A 68 7.72 -4.14 -4.18
C GLY A 68 7.13 -4.94 -3.01
N ILE A 69 6.20 -5.86 -3.29
CA ILE A 69 5.71 -6.89 -2.36
C ILE A 69 6.32 -8.22 -2.78
N LYS A 70 6.90 -8.97 -1.84
CA LYS A 70 7.33 -10.35 -2.06
C LYS A 70 6.15 -11.29 -1.86
N ILE A 71 5.70 -11.92 -2.94
CA ILE A 71 4.61 -12.87 -2.92
C ILE A 71 5.20 -14.29 -2.97
N VAL A 72 4.94 -15.10 -1.95
CA VAL A 72 5.45 -16.47 -1.82
C VAL A 72 4.31 -17.45 -2.07
N LEU A 73 4.40 -18.20 -3.18
CA LEU A 73 3.35 -19.10 -3.63
C LEU A 73 3.72 -20.55 -3.32
N HIS A 74 2.83 -21.25 -2.63
CA HIS A 74 2.93 -22.70 -2.44
C HIS A 74 2.00 -23.42 -3.42
N ARG A 75 2.58 -24.27 -4.27
CA ARG A 75 1.85 -24.99 -5.32
C ARG A 75 0.92 -26.06 -4.73
N PRO A 76 -0.39 -26.05 -5.01
CA PRO A 76 -1.30 -27.17 -4.76
C PRO A 76 -0.96 -28.36 -5.66
N ASP A 77 -1.18 -29.58 -5.18
CA ASP A 77 -0.75 -30.80 -5.88
C ASP A 77 -1.56 -31.05 -7.16
N GLU A 78 -2.80 -30.54 -7.26
CA GLU A 78 -3.64 -30.67 -8.45
C GLU A 78 -3.22 -29.76 -9.60
N VAL A 79 -2.31 -28.79 -9.38
CA VAL A 79 -1.99 -27.80 -10.41
C VAL A 79 -0.58 -27.94 -10.95
N SER A 80 -0.50 -28.50 -12.15
CA SER A 80 0.75 -28.68 -12.90
C SER A 80 1.03 -27.60 -13.93
N GLU A 81 0.08 -26.71 -14.21
CA GLU A 81 0.17 -25.71 -15.28
C GLU A 81 0.44 -24.30 -14.76
N ASP A 82 1.13 -23.50 -15.60
CA ASP A 82 1.33 -22.08 -15.36
C ASP A 82 -0.01 -21.36 -15.32
N ARG A 83 -0.20 -20.50 -14.30
CA ARG A 83 -1.47 -19.78 -14.13
C ARG A 83 -1.28 -18.39 -13.57
N VAL A 84 -2.17 -17.48 -13.97
CA VAL A 84 -2.30 -16.18 -13.31
C VAL A 84 -3.23 -16.35 -12.11
N ILE A 85 -2.76 -15.94 -10.93
CA ILE A 85 -3.56 -15.91 -9.71
C ILE A 85 -3.87 -14.48 -9.28
N THR A 86 -5.02 -14.32 -8.64
CA THR A 86 -5.44 -13.07 -8.02
C THR A 86 -5.09 -13.12 -6.53
N VAL A 87 -4.14 -12.29 -6.10
CA VAL A 87 -3.76 -12.15 -4.69
C VAL A 87 -4.38 -10.87 -4.14
N ARG A 88 -5.18 -10.99 -3.08
CA ARG A 88 -5.79 -9.85 -2.40
C ARG A 88 -4.94 -9.41 -1.24
N VAL A 89 -4.64 -8.12 -1.17
CA VAL A 89 -3.80 -7.52 -0.14
C VAL A 89 -4.56 -6.37 0.51
N THR A 90 -4.51 -6.31 1.84
CA THR A 90 -5.05 -5.18 2.59
C THR A 90 -3.97 -4.11 2.72
N GLU A 91 -4.28 -2.90 2.26
CA GLU A 91 -3.43 -1.73 2.35
C GLU A 91 -4.09 -0.66 3.23
N LEU A 92 -3.25 0.11 3.92
CA LEU A 92 -3.66 1.31 4.65
C LEU A 92 -3.18 2.52 3.87
N GLN A 93 -4.13 3.33 3.41
CA GLN A 93 -3.89 4.49 2.56
C GLN A 93 -4.07 5.77 3.35
N TYR A 94 -3.19 6.73 3.11
CA TYR A 94 -3.13 8.00 3.80
C TYR A 94 -3.12 9.16 2.80
N ALA A 95 -3.93 10.18 3.06
CA ALA A 95 -3.87 11.48 2.41
C ALA A 95 -3.82 12.59 3.46
N GLN A 96 -2.89 13.52 3.30
CA GLN A 96 -2.76 14.72 4.10
C GLN A 96 -2.93 15.95 3.23
N MET A 97 -3.61 16.96 3.78
CA MET A 97 -3.57 18.32 3.28
C MET A 97 -3.06 19.24 4.37
N VAL A 98 -1.89 19.84 4.14
CA VAL A 98 -1.37 20.93 4.96
C VAL A 98 -1.57 22.24 4.21
N LEU A 99 -2.21 23.22 4.81
CA LEU A 99 -2.23 24.58 4.27
C LEU A 99 -1.05 25.35 4.87
N LEU A 100 -0.07 25.68 4.03
CA LEU A 100 1.08 26.46 4.43
C LEU A 100 0.79 27.95 4.22
N ASP A 101 1.03 28.76 5.25
CA ASP A 101 0.90 30.20 5.23
C ASP A 101 2.27 30.88 5.14
N PHE A 102 2.46 31.68 4.09
CA PHE A 102 3.63 32.51 3.83
C PHE A 102 3.32 34.02 4.06
N GLY A 103 2.32 34.32 4.89
CA GLY A 103 1.86 35.65 5.27
C GLY A 103 0.69 36.15 4.43
N ARG A 104 0.94 36.51 3.16
CA ARG A 104 -0.11 36.96 2.21
C ARG A 104 -0.47 35.92 1.15
N LEU A 105 0.21 34.79 1.19
CA LEU A 105 0.06 33.70 0.24
C LEU A 105 -0.18 32.42 1.04
N SER A 106 -1.17 31.65 0.63
CA SER A 106 -1.44 30.33 1.17
C SER A 106 -1.22 29.29 0.09
N TRP A 107 -0.50 28.22 0.43
CA TRP A 107 -0.19 27.14 -0.49
C TRP A 107 -0.67 25.79 0.06
N PRO A 108 -1.55 25.07 -0.65
CA PRO A 108 -1.93 23.72 -0.27
C PRO A 108 -0.79 22.74 -0.57
N HIS A 109 -0.38 21.97 0.44
CA HIS A 109 0.69 20.98 0.33
C HIS A 109 0.13 19.57 0.57
N PRO A 110 -0.25 18.84 -0.50
CA PRO A 110 -0.77 17.47 -0.38
C PRO A 110 0.35 16.47 -0.15
N SER A 111 0.07 15.43 0.60
CA SER A 111 0.97 14.28 0.76
C SER A 111 0.15 12.99 0.80
N TYR A 112 0.65 11.94 0.16
CA TYR A 112 -0.01 10.65 0.08
C TYR A 112 0.99 9.56 0.45
N ALA A 113 0.51 8.54 1.16
CA ALA A 113 1.32 7.39 1.51
C ALA A 113 0.47 6.12 1.57
N THR A 114 1.13 4.99 1.30
CA THR A 114 0.52 3.67 1.38
C THR A 114 1.38 2.80 2.29
N LEU A 115 0.77 2.25 3.33
CA LEU A 115 1.35 1.15 4.08
C LEU A 115 0.77 -0.17 3.57
N ARG A 116 1.65 -1.09 3.20
CA ARG A 116 1.29 -2.39 2.64
C ARG A 116 2.22 -3.47 3.21
N PRO A 117 1.83 -4.76 3.15
CA PRO A 117 2.70 -5.86 3.55
C PRO A 117 3.96 -5.91 2.68
N GLU A 118 5.10 -6.20 3.30
CA GLU A 118 6.34 -6.48 2.58
C GLU A 118 6.32 -7.89 1.97
N VAL A 119 5.71 -8.85 2.67
CA VAL A 119 5.63 -10.25 2.27
C VAL A 119 4.19 -10.74 2.37
N VAL A 120 3.72 -11.44 1.34
CA VAL A 120 2.43 -12.11 1.30
C VAL A 120 2.66 -13.58 0.98
N VAL A 121 2.15 -14.48 1.82
CA VAL A 121 2.27 -15.93 1.62
C VAL A 121 0.92 -16.46 1.15
N VAL A 122 0.93 -17.17 0.03
CA VAL A 122 -0.24 -17.85 -0.55
C VAL A 122 -0.03 -19.36 -0.35
N PRO A 123 -0.61 -19.97 0.71
CA PRO A 123 -0.49 -21.39 0.96
C PRO A 123 -1.24 -22.23 -0.10
N LYS A 124 -1.04 -23.55 -0.08
CA LYS A 124 -1.64 -24.49 -1.05
C LYS A 124 -3.18 -24.48 -1.01
N ASP A 125 -3.77 -24.24 0.16
CA ASP A 125 -5.21 -24.22 0.43
C ASP A 125 -5.85 -22.82 0.29
N HIS A 126 -5.11 -21.85 -0.22
CA HIS A 126 -5.60 -20.48 -0.34
C HIS A 126 -6.68 -20.31 -1.43
N GLU A 127 -7.71 -19.51 -1.16
CA GLU A 127 -8.83 -19.24 -2.08
C GLU A 127 -8.43 -18.72 -3.47
N ALA A 128 -7.24 -18.10 -3.57
CA ALA A 128 -6.66 -17.62 -4.82
C ALA A 128 -6.43 -18.76 -5.85
N TRP A 129 -6.37 -20.01 -5.40
CA TRP A 129 -6.26 -21.18 -6.26
C TRP A 129 -7.61 -21.73 -6.75
N GLU A 130 -8.72 -21.43 -6.04
CA GLU A 130 -10.06 -21.96 -6.29
C GLU A 130 -10.81 -21.24 -7.43
N GLU A 131 -10.43 -20.00 -7.74
CA GLU A 131 -11.14 -19.12 -8.70
C GLU A 131 -11.26 -19.71 -10.12
N ARG A 132 -10.43 -20.70 -10.47
CA ARG A 132 -10.48 -21.43 -11.75
C ARG A 132 -11.04 -22.85 -11.64
N LEU A 133 -10.84 -23.56 -10.52
CA LEU A 133 -11.40 -24.91 -10.33
C LEU A 133 -12.94 -24.92 -10.48
N ARG A 134 -13.59 -23.87 -10.01
CA ARG A 134 -15.04 -23.69 -10.18
C ARG A 134 -15.47 -23.41 -11.63
N ARG A 135 -14.61 -22.84 -12.48
CA ARG A 135 -14.92 -22.53 -13.89
C ARG A 135 -14.75 -23.73 -14.82
N GLU A 136 -13.95 -24.71 -14.44
CA GLU A 136 -13.71 -25.93 -15.24
C GLU A 136 -14.61 -27.11 -14.83
N SER A 137 -15.38 -26.95 -13.74
CA SER A 137 -16.34 -27.96 -13.22
C SER A 137 -17.81 -27.69 -13.59
N GLY A 138 -18.08 -26.80 -14.55
CA GLY A 138 -19.42 -26.37 -14.97
C GLY A 138 -19.69 -26.57 -16.45
#